data_AF-A0A0Q6R7E0-F1
#
_entry.id   AF-A0A0Q6R7E0-F1
#
_cell.length_a   1.000
_cell.length_b   1.000
_cell.length_c   1.000
_cell.angle_alpha   90.00
_cell.angle_beta   90.00
_cell.angle_gamma   90.00
#
_symmetry.space_group_name_H-M   'P 1'
#
loop_
_entity.id
_entity.type
_entity.pdbx_description
1 polymer ?
#
loop_
_entity_poly.entity_id
_entity_poly.type
_entity_poly.pdbx_seq_one_letter_code
_entity_poly.pdbx_strand_id
1 'polypeptide(L)' 'MGTATAQVQDIAARLGLPVENVTFEYGDSSLPRGVIAGGSTQTASIGGAVIAATEVFIEEASQAGWQ' A
#
# COMPACT_ATOMS: atom_id res chain seq x y z
N MET A 1 -12.17 9.98 6.37
CA MET A 1 -10.97 10.39 5.60
C MET A 1 -10.77 9.40 4.45
N GLY A 2 -10.22 9.83 3.31
CA GLY A 2 -10.08 8.99 2.10
C GLY A 2 -8.81 8.15 2.00
N THR A 3 -8.04 7.99 3.09
CA THR A 3 -6.73 7.32 3.09
C THR A 3 -6.81 5.91 2.52
N ALA A 4 -7.71 5.06 3.04
CA ALA A 4 -7.83 3.67 2.56
C ALA A 4 -8.15 3.59 1.06
N THR A 5 -9.11 4.39 0.58
CA THR A 5 -9.47 4.43 -0.84
C THR A 5 -8.29 4.83 -1.71
N ALA A 6 -7.54 5.86 -1.32
CA ALA A 6 -6.36 6.30 -2.07
C ALA A 6 -5.27 5.20 -2.14
N GLN A 7 -5.02 4.51 -1.03
CA GLN A 7 -4.02 3.44 -0.99
C GLN A 7 -4.46 2.18 -1.76
N VAL A 8 -5.74 1.80 -1.70
CA VAL A 8 -6.29 0.72 -2.53
C VAL A 8 -6.08 1.01 -4.02
N GLN A 9 -6.39 2.24 -4.46
CA GLN A 9 -6.19 2.65 -5.85
C GLN A 9 -4.72 2.62 -6.27
N ASP A 10 -3.81 3.10 -5.40
CA ASP A 10 -2.36 3.08 -5.66
C ASP A 10 -1.83 1.64 -5.78
N ILE A 11 -2.15 0.77 -4.82
CA ILE A 11 -1.73 -0.64 -4.83
C ILE A 11 -2.28 -1.38 -6.06
N ALA A 12 -3.57 -1.22 -6.37
CA ALA A 12 -4.21 -1.86 -7.51
C ALA A 12 -3.53 -1.45 -8.84
N ALA A 13 -3.26 -0.16 -9.02
CA ALA A 13 -2.58 0.36 -10.19
C ALA A 13 -1.14 -0.18 -10.32
N ARG A 14 -0.41 -0.28 -9.21
CA ARG A 14 0.97 -0.78 -9.17
C ARG A 14 1.08 -2.26 -9.51
N LEU A 15 0.17 -3.07 -8.97
CA LEU A 15 0.19 -4.53 -9.12
C LEU A 15 -0.60 -5.01 -10.34
N GLY A 16 -1.28 -4.12 -11.06
CA GLY A 16 -2.12 -4.48 -12.21
C GLY A 16 -3.36 -5.30 -11.81
N LEU A 17 -3.89 -5.09 -10.60
CA LEU A 17 -5.02 -5.84 -10.06
C LEU A 17 -6.33 -5.02 -10.14
N PRO A 18 -7.49 -5.68 -10.26
CA PRO A 18 -8.77 -5.03 -10.00
C PRO A 18 -8.83 -4.49 -8.57
N VAL A 19 -9.45 -3.31 -8.37
CA VAL A 19 -9.51 -2.66 -7.04
C VAL A 19 -10.27 -3.49 -6.00
N GLU A 20 -11.23 -4.30 -6.44
CA GLU A 20 -11.98 -5.26 -5.62
C GLU A 20 -11.12 -6.41 -5.08
N ASN A 21 -9.95 -6.65 -5.68
CA ASN A 21 -8.99 -7.66 -5.22
C ASN A 21 -7.97 -7.08 -4.22
N VAL A 22 -8.11 -5.81 -3.83
CA VAL A 22 -7.16 -5.12 -2.94
C VAL A 22 -7.89 -4.63 -1.70
N THR A 23 -7.39 -5.05 -0.53
CA THR A 23 -7.80 -4.53 0.78
C THR A 23 -6.63 -3.79 1.42
N PHE A 24 -6.92 -2.68 2.09
CA PHE A 24 -5.92 -1.90 2.82
C PHE A 24 -6.36 -1.68 4.26
N GLU A 25 -5.53 -2.12 5.21
CA GLU A 25 -5.79 -2.01 6.65
C GLU A 25 -4.82 -0.99 7.28
N TYR A 26 -5.35 -0.11 8.12
CA TYR A 26 -4.57 0.87 8.87
C TYR A 26 -5.32 1.32 10.14
N GLY A 27 -4.59 1.87 11.11
CA GLY A 27 -5.17 2.34 12.37
C GLY A 27 -5.28 1.27 13.46
N ASP A 28 -4.72 0.08 13.23
CA ASP A 28 -4.52 -0.96 14.24
C ASP A 28 -3.09 -0.87 14.79
N SER A 29 -2.93 -0.89 16.12
CA SER A 29 -1.62 -0.83 16.79
C SER A 29 -0.77 -2.09 16.64
N SER A 30 -1.34 -3.19 16.15
CA SER A 30 -0.60 -4.41 15.79
C SER A 30 0.12 -4.29 14.44
N LEU A 31 -0.26 -3.29 13.61
CA LEU A 31 0.39 -2.99 12.34
C LEU A 31 1.61 -2.07 12.55
N PRO A 32 2.51 -1.95 11.54
CA PRO A 32 3.62 -1.01 11.59
C PRO A 32 3.18 0.42 11.90
N ARG A 33 4.05 1.17 12.59
CA ARG A 33 3.76 2.56 12.97
C ARG A 33 3.51 3.41 11.73
N GLY A 34 2.30 3.97 11.63
CA GLY A 34 1.94 4.92 10.58
C GLY A 34 2.23 6.39 10.92
N VAL A 35 1.84 7.28 10.01
CA VAL A 35 1.86 8.73 10.22
C VAL A 35 0.58 9.23 10.89
N ILE A 36 0.66 10.39 11.54
CA ILE A 36 -0.53 11.04 12.10
C ILE A 36 -1.50 11.48 10.99
N ALA A 37 -2.79 11.44 11.28
CA ALA A 37 -3.81 12.01 10.42
C ALA A 37 -3.83 13.54 10.55
N GLY A 38 -2.90 14.21 9.86
CA GLY A 38 -2.75 15.66 9.91
C GLY A 38 -1.69 16.18 8.93
N GLY A 39 -1.66 17.49 8.73
CA GLY A 39 -0.67 18.15 7.87
C GLY A 39 -0.74 17.75 6.38
N SER A 40 -1.84 17.13 5.95
CA SER A 40 -2.03 16.66 4.56
C SER A 40 -0.95 15.68 4.05
N THR A 41 -0.33 14.93 4.96
CA THR A 41 0.83 14.08 4.63
C THR A 41 0.51 12.61 4.39
N GLN A 42 -0.69 12.15 4.75
CA GLN A 42 -1.04 10.71 4.76
C GLN A 42 -0.87 10.05 3.39
N THR A 43 -1.42 10.63 2.31
CA THR A 43 -1.32 10.05 0.97
C THR A 43 0.14 9.88 0.54
N ALA A 44 0.96 10.92 0.72
CA ALA A 44 2.36 10.90 0.31
C ALA A 44 3.20 9.94 1.18
N SER A 45 3.02 9.98 2.50
CA SER A 45 3.85 9.22 3.42
C SER A 45 3.53 7.72 3.39
N ILE A 46 2.23 7.38 3.42
CA ILE A 46 1.78 5.98 3.33
C ILE A 46 2.01 5.46 1.92
N GLY A 47 1.73 6.28 0.90
CA GLY A 47 2.02 5.94 -0.50
C GLY A 47 3.48 5.58 -0.67
N GLY A 48 4.42 6.39 -0.17
CA GLY A 48 5.86 6.09 -0.17
C GLY A 48 6.21 4.72 0.45
N ALA A 49 5.58 4.36 1.57
CA ALA A 49 5.78 3.05 2.19
C ALA A 49 5.19 1.91 1.33
N VAL A 50 4.02 2.12 0.73
CA VAL A 50 3.41 1.19 -0.23
C VAL A 50 4.31 0.97 -1.45
N ILE A 51 4.91 2.03 -2.00
CA ILE A 51 5.86 1.93 -3.13
C ILE A 51 6.96 0.92 -2.78
N ALA A 52 7.68 1.21 -1.69
CA ALA A 52 8.82 0.41 -1.28
C ALA A 52 8.42 -1.05 -1.00
N ALA A 53 7.27 -1.28 -0.36
CA ALA A 53 6.77 -2.62 -0.10
C ALA A 53 6.42 -3.38 -1.39
N THR A 54 5.76 -2.72 -2.36
CA THR A 54 5.41 -3.35 -3.64
C THR A 54 6.63 -3.68 -4.50
N GLU A 55 7.69 -2.87 -4.46
CA GLU A 55 8.94 -3.13 -5.18
C GLU A 55 9.63 -4.39 -4.67
N VAL A 56 9.77 -4.53 -3.34
CA VAL A 56 10.33 -5.74 -2.72
C VAL A 56 9.46 -6.96 -3.03
N PHE A 57 8.13 -6.83 -2.90
CA PHE A 57 7.22 -7.94 -3.19
C PHE A 57 7.35 -8.46 -4.62
N ILE A 58 7.43 -7.58 -5.62
CA ILE A 58 7.57 -7.97 -7.03
C ILE A 58 8.91 -8.67 -7.26
N GLU A 59 9.99 -8.16 -6.66
CA GLU A 59 11.31 -8.78 -6.74
C GLU A 59 11.27 -10.23 -6.20
N GLU A 60 10.74 -10.41 -4.99
CA GLU A 60 10.62 -11.73 -4.35
C GLU A 60 9.71 -12.69 -5.13
N ALA A 61 8.56 -12.21 -5.60
CA ALA A 61 7.62 -13.02 -6.39
C ALA A 61 8.26 -13.51 -7.71
N SER A 62 9.03 -12.64 -8.37
CA SER A 62 9.74 -12.99 -9.60
C SER A 62 10.81 -14.07 -9.37
N GLN A 63 11.51 -14.01 -8.23
CA GLN A 63 12.53 -14.99 -7.85
C GLN A 63 11.92 -16.34 -7.45
N ALA A 64 10.72 -16.32 -6.86
CA ALA A 64 9.99 -17.53 -6.50
C ALA A 64 9.42 -18.29 -7.71
N GLY A 65 9.52 -17.73 -8.94
CA GLY A 65 9.02 -18.35 -10.16
C GLY A 65 7.51 -18.26 -10.32
N TRP A 66 6.86 -17.32 -9.62
CA TRP A 66 5.45 -17.03 -9.77
C TRP A 66 5.31 -16.16 -11.04
N GLN A 67 5.06 -16.81 -12.18
CA GLN A 67 4.66 -16.16 -13.43
C GLN A 67 3.18 -16.42 -13.72
#